data_AF-T0ZT04-F1
#
_entry.id   AF-T0ZT04-F1
#
_cell.length_a   1.000
_cell.length_b   1.000
_cell.length_c   1.000
_cell.angle_alpha   90.00
_cell.angle_beta   90.00
_cell.angle_gamma   90.00
#
_symmetry.space_group_name_H-M   'P 1'
#
loop_
_entity.id
_entity.type
_entity.pdbx_description
1 polymer ?
#
loop_
_entity_poly.entity_id
_entity_poly.type
_entity_poly.pdbx_seq_one_letter_code
_entity_poly.pdbx_strand_id
1 'polypeptide(L)' 'PPDELARQAESVLREAGGAPGHIFNLGHGIWPQTDPDALARLVDIVHDRSARGGVHA' A
#
# COMPACT_ATOMS: atom_id res chain seq x y z
N PRO A 1 -12.34 -2.08 6.89
CA PRO A 1 -12.97 -2.89 5.82
C PRO A 1 -12.04 -3.05 4.63
N PRO A 2 -12.09 -4.15 3.86
CA PRO A 2 -11.16 -4.40 2.74
C PRO A 2 -11.13 -3.28 1.70
N ASP A 3 -12.29 -2.75 1.32
CA ASP A 3 -12.38 -1.68 0.30
C ASP A 3 -11.76 -0.36 0.77
N GLU A 4 -11.91 -0.04 2.06
CA GLU A 4 -11.25 1.15 2.64
C GLU A 4 -9.74 0.98 2.64
N LEU A 5 -9.24 -0.22 2.98
CA LEU A 5 -7.81 -0.50 3.00
C LEU A 5 -7.19 -0.29 1.60
N ALA A 6 -7.87 -0.78 0.56
CA ALA A 6 -7.46 -0.56 -0.82
C ALA A 6 -7.47 0.92 -1.20
N ARG A 7 -8.55 1.64 -0.90
CA ARG A 7 -8.65 3.07 -1.21
C ARG A 7 -7.55 3.91 -0.53
N GLN A 8 -7.23 3.62 0.72
CA GLN A 8 -6.18 4.35 1.44
C GLN A 8 -4.79 4.04 0.89
N ALA A 9 -4.49 2.76 0.61
CA ALA A 9 -3.22 2.37 0.00
C ALA A 9 -3.03 3.03 -1.38
N GLU A 10 -4.08 3.06 -2.21
CA GLU A 10 -4.05 3.74 -3.51
C GLU A 10 -3.81 5.25 -3.37
N SER A 11 -4.37 5.90 -2.35
CA SER A 11 -4.13 7.34 -2.13
C SER A 11 -2.66 7.64 -1.86
N VAL A 12 -2.02 6.85 -0.98
CA VAL A 12 -0.59 7.01 -0.65
C VAL A 12 0.29 6.73 -1.87
N LEU A 13 -0.02 5.68 -2.64
CA LEU A 13 0.72 5.38 -3.87
C LEU A 13 0.58 6.48 -4.93
N ARG A 14 -0.60 7.10 -5.02
CA ARG A 14 -0.82 8.25 -5.90
C ARG A 14 -0.05 9.49 -5.46
N GLU A 15 0.03 9.74 -4.15
CA GLU A 15 0.83 10.84 -3.59
C GLU A 15 2.33 10.67 -3.88
N ALA A 16 2.83 9.42 -3.86
CA ALA A 16 4.19 9.11 -4.28
C ALA A 16 4.47 9.38 -5.77
N GLY A 17 3.43 9.46 -6.60
CA GLY A 17 3.53 9.91 -7.99
C GLY A 17 4.41 9.06 -8.91
N GLY A 18 4.65 7.79 -8.56
CA GLY A 18 5.57 6.93 -9.31
C GLY A 18 7.05 7.31 -9.16
N ALA A 19 7.40 8.13 -8.17
CA ALA A 19 8.78 8.52 -7.94
C ALA A 19 9.66 7.28 -7.67
N PRO A 20 10.81 7.14 -8.36
CA PRO A 20 11.73 6.05 -8.08
C PRO A 20 12.23 6.15 -6.63
N GLY A 21 12.33 5.00 -5.95
CA GLY A 21 12.81 4.93 -4.57
C GLY A 21 11.74 5.15 -3.50
N HIS A 22 10.45 5.22 -3.85
CA HIS A 22 9.38 5.23 -2.86
C HIS A 22 9.24 3.87 -2.18
N ILE A 23 9.36 3.85 -0.85
CA ILE A 23 9.13 2.67 -0.01
C ILE A 23 7.82 2.89 0.75
N PHE A 24 6.78 2.12 0.41
CA PHE A 24 5.53 2.15 1.14
C PHE A 24 5.76 1.64 2.58
N ASN A 25 5.23 2.38 3.56
CA ASN A 25 5.30 1.96 4.96
C ASN A 25 4.16 2.58 5.77
N LEU A 26 3.98 2.10 6.99
CA LEU A 26 3.11 2.72 7.97
C LEU A 26 3.84 3.86 8.69
N GLY A 27 3.11 4.92 9.06
CA GLY A 27 3.67 6.03 9.84
C GLY A 27 3.93 5.69 11.32
N HIS A 28 3.46 4.53 11.79
CA HIS A 28 3.66 4.01 13.14
C HIS A 28 3.73 2.47 13.12
N GLY A 29 4.16 1.87 14.23
CA GLY A 29 4.16 0.41 14.37
C GLY A 29 2.75 -0.19 14.42
N ILE A 30 2.59 -1.42 13.94
CA ILE A 30 1.31 -2.13 14.01
C ILE A 30 0.87 -2.36 15.46
N TRP A 31 -0.44 -2.28 15.72
CA TRP A 31 -0.99 -2.63 17.02
C TRP A 31 -1.04 -4.15 17.18
N PRO A 32 -0.80 -4.72 18.39
CA PRO A 32 -0.81 -6.18 18.59
C PRO A 32 -2.13 -6.87 18.19
N GLN A 33 -3.25 -6.17 18.30
CA GLN A 33 -4.58 -6.65 17.95
C GLN A 33 -4.94 -6.49 16.46
N THR A 34 -4.02 -5.97 15.64
CA THR A 34 -4.25 -5.83 14.20
C THR A 34 -4.43 -7.21 13.58
N ASP A 35 -5.51 -7.39 12.82
CA ASP A 35 -5.76 -8.62 12.06
C ASP A 35 -4.61 -8.87 11.06
N PRO A 36 -3.84 -9.98 11.20
CA PRO A 36 -2.77 -10.31 10.28
C PRO A 36 -3.23 -10.46 8.82
N ASP A 37 -4.47 -10.90 8.59
CA ASP A 37 -5.00 -11.04 7.24
C ASP A 37 -5.23 -9.67 6.59
N ALA A 38 -5.52 -8.63 7.39
CA ALA A 38 -5.62 -7.27 6.89
C ALA A 38 -4.24 -6.74 6.46
N LEU A 39 -3.17 -7.10 7.18
CA LEU A 39 -1.80 -6.74 6.80
C LEU A 39 -1.37 -7.48 5.53
N ALA A 40 -1.67 -8.77 5.41
CA ALA A 40 -1.40 -9.54 4.20
C ALA A 40 -2.10 -8.91 2.97
N ARG A 41 -3.40 -8.58 3.09
CA ARG A 41 -4.14 -7.87 2.05
C ARG A 41 -3.52 -6.53 1.67
N LEU A 42 -3.04 -5.75 2.65
CA LEU A 42 -2.38 -4.48 2.39
C LEU A 42 -1.11 -4.67 1.55
N VAL A 43 -0.30 -5.68 1.89
CA VAL A 43 0.92 -6.02 1.15
C VAL A 43 0.58 -6.40 -0.29
N ASP A 44 -0.42 -7.26 -0.49
CA ASP A 44 -0.86 -7.67 -1.83
C ASP A 44 -1.34 -6.48 -2.67
N ILE A 45 -2.14 -5.59 -2.08
CA ILE A 45 -2.63 -4.38 -2.75
C ILE A 45 -1.46 -3.48 -3.17
N VAL A 46 -0.50 -3.23 -2.27
CA VAL A 46 0.65 -2.37 -2.57
C VAL A 46 1.48 -2.94 -3.70
N HIS A 47 1.74 -4.26 -3.71
CA HIS A 47 2.48 -4.91 -4.80
C HIS A 47 1.73 -4.87 -6.13
N ASP A 48 0.43 -5.22 -6.18
CA ASP A 48 -0.36 -5.18 -7.42
C ASP A 48 -0.39 -3.76 -8.03
N ARG A 49 -0.67 -2.76 -7.21
CA ARG A 49 -0.87 -1.38 -7.69
C ARG A 49 0.44 -0.68 -8.04
N SER A 50 1.52 -0.95 -7.31
CA SER A 50 2.84 -0.36 -7.61
C SER A 50 3.51 -1.03 -8.82
N ALA A 51 3.31 -2.34 -9.05
CA ALA A 51 3.83 -3.01 -10.24
C ALA A 51 3.20 -2.45 -11.53
N ARG A 52 1.91 -2.09 -11.49
CA ARG A 52 1.18 -1.52 -12.64
C ARG A 52 1.60 -0.09 -12.97
N GLY A 53 2.13 0.65 -12.00
CA GLY A 53 2.71 2.00 -12.20
C GLY A 53 4.22 2.00 -12.46
N GLY A 54 4.89 0.85 -12.31
CA GLY A 54 6.35 0.73 -12.29
C GLY A 54 7.01 0.37 -13.63
N VAL A 55 6.29 0.39 -14.76
CA VAL A 55 6.86 0.09 -16.07
C VAL A 55 6.44 1.14 -17.10
N HIS A 56 7.40 1.97 -17.48
CA HIS A 56 7.45 2.84 -18.66
C HIS A 56 6.34 3.90 -18.78
N ALA A 57 6.57 5.05 -18.14
CA ALA A 57 6.24 6.35 -18.71
C ALA A 57 7.55 7.12 -18.96
#